data_AF-A0A9D4CM74-F1
#
_entry.id   AF-A0A9D4CM74-F1
#
_cell.length_a   1.000
_cell.length_b   1.000
_cell.length_c   1.000
_cell.angle_alpha   90.00
_cell.angle_beta   90.00
_cell.angle_gamma   90.00
#
_symmetry.space_group_name_H-M   'P 1'
#
loop_
_entity.id
_entity.type
_entity.pdbx_description
1 polymer ?
#
loop_
_entity_poly.entity_id
_entity_poly.type
_entity_poly.pdbx_seq_one_letter_code
_entity_poly.pdbx_strand_id
1 'polypeptide(L)'
;MTERGMGLKPDEFLDFTQRVACEEKVTHFKNDHPSQDWYRAFVAKNFHIIQLSKETSLETLRVRLSKPNVDKCYLNFRDFVVNLRLDDKQCRIFNADETGFSLRS
;
A
#
# COMPACT_ATOMS: atom_id res chain seq x y z
N MET A 1 3.82 -4.95 5.01
CA MET A 1 4.41 -5.33 3.70
C MET A 1 3.30 -5.22 2.69
N THR A 2 3.24 -4.11 1.96
CA THR A 2 2.16 -3.79 1.02
C THR A 2 2.21 -4.70 -0.21
N GLU A 3 1.02 -5.06 -0.64
CA GLU A 3 0.73 -5.94 -1.77
C GLU A 3 1.15 -5.26 -3.08
N ARG A 4 2.12 -5.87 -3.78
CA ARG A 4 2.53 -5.43 -5.11
C ARG A 4 1.59 -6.06 -6.13
N GLY A 5 0.73 -5.26 -6.78
CA GLY A 5 0.00 -5.61 -8.02
C GLY A 5 -0.80 -6.92 -8.00
N MET A 6 -2.11 -6.80 -8.18
CA MET A 6 -3.17 -7.79 -7.85
C MET A 6 -3.65 -7.80 -6.40
N GLY A 7 -3.07 -7.01 -5.49
CA GLY A 7 -3.49 -7.01 -4.08
C GLY A 7 -3.13 -8.29 -3.32
N LEU A 8 -2.19 -9.08 -3.84
CA LEU A 8 -1.68 -10.29 -3.21
C LEU A 8 -0.15 -10.31 -3.30
N LYS A 9 0.52 -10.92 -2.33
CA LYS A 9 1.94 -11.26 -2.47
C LYS A 9 2.11 -12.32 -3.56
N PRO A 10 3.27 -12.39 -4.24
CA PRO A 10 3.55 -13.42 -5.23
C PRO A 10 3.25 -14.84 -4.72
N ASP A 11 3.61 -15.15 -3.48
CA ASP A 11 3.35 -16.47 -2.89
C ASP A 11 1.86 -16.75 -2.70
N GLU A 12 1.09 -15.75 -2.22
CA GLU A 12 -0.37 -15.85 -2.07
C GLU A 12 -1.07 -16.03 -3.42
N PHE A 13 -0.54 -15.39 -4.47
CA PHE A 13 -1.03 -15.55 -5.84
C PHE A 13 -0.72 -16.95 -6.40
N LEU A 14 0.46 -17.50 -6.11
CA LEU A 14 0.81 -18.86 -6.51
C LEU A 14 -0.06 -19.90 -5.82
N ASP A 15 -0.33 -19.74 -4.52
CA ASP A 15 -1.24 -20.62 -3.76
C ASP A 15 -2.70 -20.51 -4.23
N PHE A 16 -3.13 -19.31 -4.61
CA PHE A 16 -4.42 -19.13 -5.27
C PHE A 16 -4.46 -19.85 -6.61
N THR A 17 -3.42 -19.71 -7.43
CA THR A 17 -3.34 -20.36 -8.74
C THR A 17 -3.33 -21.88 -8.61
N GLN A 18 -2.63 -22.43 -7.61
CA GLN A 18 -2.69 -23.86 -7.30
C GLN A 18 -4.12 -24.32 -6.98
N ARG A 19 -4.85 -23.59 -6.13
CA ARG A 19 -6.24 -23.94 -5.79
C ARG A 19 -7.13 -23.98 -7.02
N VAL A 20 -7.06 -22.95 -7.86
CA VAL A 20 -7.81 -22.89 -9.12
C VAL A 20 -7.42 -24.05 -10.05
N ALA A 21 -6.13 -24.36 -10.17
CA ALA A 21 -5.67 -25.47 -11.00
C ALA A 21 -6.19 -26.83 -10.50
N CYS A 22 -6.26 -27.03 -9.19
CA CYS A 22 -6.85 -28.23 -8.57
C CYS A 22 -8.37 -28.33 -8.85
N GLU A 23 -9.11 -27.22 -8.72
CA GLU A 23 -10.56 -27.17 -8.98
C GLU A 23 -10.87 -27.46 -10.46
N GLU A 24 -10.10 -26.85 -11.36
CA GLU A 24 -10.23 -27.02 -12.82
C GLU A 24 -9.56 -28.32 -13.34
N LYS A 25 -8.96 -29.13 -12.44
CA LYS A 25 -8.23 -30.38 -12.76
C LYS A 25 -7.13 -30.21 -13.81
N VAL A 26 -6.45 -29.07 -13.78
CA VAL A 26 -5.34 -28.74 -14.68
C VAL A 26 -4.03 -29.19 -14.07
N THR A 27 -3.53 -30.37 -14.49
CA THR A 27 -2.28 -30.95 -14.00
C THR A 27 -1.09 -30.60 -14.90
N HIS A 28 -0.75 -29.31 -14.99
CA HIS A 28 0.39 -28.83 -15.79
C HIS A 28 1.55 -28.25 -14.96
N PHE A 29 1.39 -28.16 -13.64
CA PHE A 29 2.44 -27.67 -12.75
C PHE A 29 3.23 -28.81 -12.13
N LYS A 30 4.54 -28.65 -12.03
CA LYS A 30 5.39 -29.60 -11.31
C LYS A 30 5.03 -29.56 -9.83
N ASN A 31 4.65 -30.69 -9.25
CA ASN A 31 4.12 -30.81 -7.88
C ASN A 31 2.79 -30.05 -7.64
N ASP A 32 1.98 -29.88 -8.69
CA ASP A 32 0.70 -29.17 -8.65
C ASP A 32 0.80 -27.72 -8.14
N HIS A 33 2.01 -27.14 -8.10
CA HIS A 33 2.25 -25.77 -7.63
C HIS A 33 3.01 -24.96 -8.70
N PRO A 34 2.50 -23.78 -9.09
CA PRO A 34 3.17 -22.94 -10.06
C PRO A 34 4.47 -22.36 -9.48
N SER A 35 5.55 -22.40 -10.26
CA SER A 35 6.84 -21.87 -9.81
C SER A 35 6.90 -20.34 -9.87
N GLN A 36 7.89 -19.76 -9.19
CA GLN A 36 8.19 -18.33 -9.30
C GLN A 36 8.56 -17.91 -10.74
N ASP A 37 9.18 -18.80 -11.51
CA ASP A 37 9.49 -18.54 -12.92
C ASP A 37 8.20 -18.47 -13.76
N TRP A 38 7.22 -19.32 -13.45
CA TRP A 38 5.90 -19.25 -14.06
C TRP A 38 5.20 -17.92 -13.72
N TYR A 39 5.24 -17.48 -12.46
CA TYR A 39 4.68 -16.18 -12.06
C TYR A 39 5.30 -15.02 -12.85
N ARG A 40 6.63 -14.99 -12.99
CA ARG A 40 7.33 -13.96 -13.78
C ARG A 40 6.91 -13.98 -15.24
N ALA A 41 6.81 -15.15 -15.84
CA ALA A 41 6.34 -15.30 -17.23
C ALA A 41 4.86 -14.88 -17.38
N PHE A 42 4.01 -15.21 -16.41
CA PHE A 42 2.61 -14.81 -16.36
C PHE A 42 2.46 -13.29 -16.30
N VAL A 43 3.21 -12.63 -15.41
CA VAL A 43 3.21 -11.16 -15.28
C VAL A 43 3.72 -10.51 -16.55
N ALA A 44 4.82 -11.02 -17.12
CA ALA A 44 5.39 -10.48 -18.35
C ALA A 44 4.45 -10.63 -19.56
N LYS A 45 3.65 -11.71 -19.63
CA LYS A 45 2.69 -11.94 -20.72
C LYS A 45 1.41 -11.12 -20.57
N ASN A 46 0.96 -10.93 -19.33
CA ASN A 46 -0.32 -10.28 -19.02
C ASN A 46 -0.15 -8.84 -18.49
N PHE A 47 0.99 -8.20 -18.76
CA PHE A 47 1.32 -6.85 -18.29
C PHE A 47 0.29 -5.77 -18.64
N HIS A 48 -0.53 -6.01 -19.66
CA HIS A 48 -1.59 -5.10 -20.10
C HIS A 48 -2.86 -5.17 -19.24
N ILE A 49 -3.07 -6.28 -18.50
CA ILE A 49 -4.19 -6.48 -17.58
C ILE A 49 -3.72 -6.28 -16.13
N ILE A 50 -2.48 -6.69 -15.85
CA ILE A 50 -1.90 -6.59 -14.51
C ILE A 50 -1.43 -5.16 -14.29
N GLN A 51 -2.27 -4.37 -13.65
CA GLN A 51 -1.86 -3.09 -13.07
C GLN A 51 -0.97 -3.39 -11.85
N LEU A 52 0.33 -3.51 -12.10
CA LEU A 52 1.33 -3.30 -11.06
C LEU A 52 1.24 -1.81 -10.68
N SER A 53 0.44 -1.47 -9.67
CA SER A 53 0.49 -0.12 -9.12
C SER A 53 1.94 0.15 -8.71
N LYS A 54 2.56 1.16 -9.32
CA LYS A 54 3.76 1.74 -8.73
C LYS A 54 3.28 2.32 -7.41
N GLU A 55 3.72 1.73 -6.29
CA GLU A 55 3.52 2.36 -4.99
C GLU A 55 3.91 3.82 -5.13
N THR A 56 2.97 4.70 -4.86
CA THR A 56 3.33 6.12 -4.72
C THR A 56 4.16 6.23 -3.45
N SER A 57 5.14 7.13 -3.42
CA SER A 57 6.00 7.32 -2.23
C SER A 57 5.18 7.49 -0.94
N LEU A 58 3.98 8.06 -1.04
CA LEU A 58 3.01 8.21 0.03
C LEU A 58 2.49 6.89 0.61
N GLU A 59 2.25 5.86 -0.21
CA GLU A 59 1.78 4.55 0.25
C GLU A 59 2.89 3.81 1.00
N THR A 60 4.11 3.83 0.46
CA THR A 60 5.29 3.28 1.14
C THR A 60 5.56 4.00 2.46
N LEU A 61 5.35 5.32 2.53
CA LEU A 61 5.48 6.11 3.75
C LEU A 61 4.38 5.79 4.77
N ARG A 62 3.12 5.65 4.33
CA ARG A 62 1.98 5.26 5.19
C ARG A 62 2.18 3.89 5.84
N VAL A 63 2.72 2.93 5.08
CA VAL A 63 3.00 1.57 5.57
C VAL A 63 4.11 1.55 6.64
N ARG A 64 4.97 2.58 6.70
CA ARG A 64 6.04 2.72 7.70
C ARG A 64 5.63 3.47 8.96
N LEU A 65 4.39 3.94 9.06
CA LEU A 65 3.88 4.59 10.27
C LEU A 65 3.61 3.53 11.34
N SER A 66 4.57 3.36 12.25
CA SER A 66 4.38 2.57 13.47
C SER A 66 3.68 3.42 14.53
N LYS A 67 2.87 2.78 15.40
CA LYS A 67 2.21 3.47 16.53
C LYS A 67 3.16 4.36 17.36
N PRO A 68 4.38 3.91 17.72
CA PRO A 68 5.32 4.77 18.45
C PRO A 68 5.73 6.04 17.68
N ASN A 69 5.89 5.94 16.35
CA ASN A 69 6.26 7.09 15.52
C ASN A 69 5.10 8.08 15.38
N VAL A 70 3.88 7.57 15.29
CA VAL A 70 2.65 8.37 15.26
C VAL A 70 2.45 9.09 16.60
N ASP A 71 2.56 8.37 17.71
CA ASP A 71 2.43 8.94 19.06
C ASP A 71 3.48 10.03 19.30
N LYS A 72 4.74 9.78 18.89
CA LYS A 72 5.82 10.79 18.95
C LYS A 72 5.50 12.03 18.11
N CYS A 73 4.91 11.86 16.93
CA CYS A 73 4.51 12.98 16.08
C CYS A 73 3.45 13.84 16.76
N TYR A 74 2.41 13.23 17.35
CA TYR A 74 1.37 13.95 18.07
C TYR A 74 1.89 14.65 19.34
N LEU A 75 2.80 14.01 20.08
CA LEU A 75 3.44 14.63 21.25
C LEU A 75 4.26 15.86 20.83
N ASN A 76 5.10 15.74 19.81
CA ASN A 76 5.88 16.86 19.30
C ASN A 76 4.98 18.01 18.79
N PHE A 77 3.86 17.67 18.14
CA PHE A 77 2.89 18.67 17.69
C PHE A 77 2.20 19.37 18.86
N ARG A 78 1.81 18.63 19.90
CA ARG A 78 1.26 19.19 21.13
C ARG A 78 2.25 20.16 21.78
N ASP A 79 3.51 19.75 21.93
CA ASP A 79 4.56 20.59 22.50
C ASP A 79 4.77 21.86 21.67
N PHE A 80 4.75 21.74 20.34
CA PHE A 80 4.80 22.89 19.42
C PHE A 80 3.63 23.88 19.64
N VAL A 81 2.39 23.39 19.73
CA VAL A 81 1.19 24.21 19.96
C VAL A 81 1.28 24.95 21.31
N VAL A 82 1.71 24.25 22.37
CA VAL A 82 1.88 24.85 23.70
C VAL A 82 3.01 25.87 23.72
N ASN A 83 4.15 25.57 23.10
CA ASN A 83 5.30 26.49 23.05
C ASN A 83 4.97 27.80 22.32
N LEU A 84 4.12 27.73 21.29
CA LEU A 84 3.67 28.91 20.55
C LEU A 84 2.44 29.59 21.16
N ARG A 85 1.92 29.09 22.29
CA ARG A 85 0.67 29.57 22.92
C ARG A 85 -0.47 29.67 21.92
N LEU A 86 -0.66 28.58 21.16
CA LEU A 86 -1.74 28.41 20.20
C LEU A 86 -2.87 27.55 20.76
N ASP A 87 -2.74 27.07 21.99
CA ASP A 87 -3.72 26.26 22.71
C ASP A 87 -5.03 27.00 22.97
N ASP A 88 -4.97 28.34 23.13
CA ASP A 88 -6.13 29.23 23.24
C ASP A 88 -6.65 29.77 21.88
N LYS A 89 -5.91 29.53 20.79
CA LYS A 89 -6.16 30.07 19.44
C LYS A 89 -6.25 28.97 18.40
N GLN A 90 -7.12 28.01 18.65
CA GLN A 90 -7.37 26.87 17.76
C GLN A 90 -7.70 27.31 16.32
N CYS A 91 -8.33 28.47 16.13
CA CYS A 91 -8.63 29.07 14.83
C CYS A 91 -7.40 29.50 14.00
N ARG A 92 -6.19 29.44 14.56
CA ARG A 92 -4.92 29.73 13.87
C ARG A 92 -4.14 28.47 13.49
N ILE A 93 -4.63 27.30 13.89
CA ILE A 93 -4.04 26.01 13.55
C ILE A 93 -4.70 25.54 12.26
N PHE A 94 -4.08 25.85 11.11
CA PHE A 94 -4.54 25.38 9.82
C PHE A 94 -3.95 24.00 9.56
N ASN A 95 -4.80 22.99 9.45
CA ASN A 95 -4.38 21.71 8.91
C ASN A 95 -4.27 21.87 7.38
N ALA A 96 -3.06 21.83 6.83
CA ALA A 96 -2.81 21.99 5.39
C ALA A 96 -3.45 20.89 4.51
N ASP A 97 -4.14 19.93 5.12
CA ASP A 97 -4.97 18.94 4.44
C ASP A 97 -6.30 19.53 3.91
N GLU A 98 -6.78 20.64 4.50
CA GLU A 98 -7.97 21.37 4.00
C GLU A 98 -7.65 22.39 2.91
N THR A 99 -6.38 22.57 2.52
CA THR A 99 -6.06 23.21 1.23
C THR A 99 -6.27 22.19 0.11
N GLY A 100 -7.52 21.77 -0.08
CA GLY A 100 -7.95 21.23 -1.35
C GLY A 100 -7.61 22.27 -2.40
N PHE A 101 -6.70 21.93 -3.31
CA PHE A 101 -6.47 22.75 -4.50
C PHE A 101 -7.82 22.89 -5.20
N SER A 102 -8.50 24.02 -5.01
CA SER A 102 -9.52 24.43 -5.95
C SER A 102 -8.77 24.82 -7.21
N LEU A 103 -8.66 23.88 -8.16
CA LEU A 103 -8.46 24.20 -9.57
C LEU A 103 -9.64 25.07 -9.99
N ARG A 104 -9.56 26.36 -9.73
CA ARG A 104 -10.44 27.36 -10.29
C ARG A 104 -9.80 27.85 -11.58
N SER A 105 -10.43 27.39 -12.67
CA SER A 105 -10.50 27.94 -14.04
C SER A 105 -9.21 28.35 -14.71
#